data_AF-A0A840PKU5-F1
#
_entry.id   AF-A0A840PKU5-F1
#
_cell.length_a   1.000
_cell.length_b   1.000
_cell.length_c   1.000
_cell.angle_alpha   90.00
_cell.angle_beta   90.00
_cell.angle_gamma   90.00
#
_symmetry.space_group_name_H-M   'P 1'
#
loop_
_entity.id
_entity.type
_entity.pdbx_description
1 polymer ?
#
loop_
_entity_poly.entity_id
_entity_poly.type
_entity_poly.pdbx_seq_one_letter_code
_entity_poly.pdbx_strand_id
1 'polypeptide(L)'
;MKVSVVRGGGFAGLVTTTTADTASLDPGDAEALRAKVGRVDLTAPPPAERGAGPADVPAYKVTVEDDGRVQELRVSESGLTPALRDLISYVGSVPGHEERVE
;
A
#
# COMPACT_ATOMS: atom_id res chain seq x y z
N MET A 1 -12.41 1.47 7.27
CA MET A 1 -10.98 1.52 6.94
C MET A 1 -10.77 1.01 5.53
N LYS A 2 -10.08 1.76 4.69
CA LYS A 2 -9.78 1.40 3.30
C LYS A 2 -8.28 1.51 3.04
N VAL A 3 -7.71 0.53 2.37
CA VAL A 3 -6.30 0.49 2.00
C VAL A 3 -6.20 0.42 0.49
N SER A 4 -5.45 1.34 -0.12
CA SER A 4 -5.16 1.36 -1.54
C SER A 4 -3.65 1.30 -1.77
N VAL A 5 -3.21 0.33 -2.55
CA VAL A 5 -1.83 0.12 -2.94
C VAL A 5 -1.71 0.36 -4.43
N VAL A 6 -0.96 1.38 -4.81
CA VAL A 6 -0.56 1.64 -6.19
C VAL A 6 0.86 1.12 -6.36
N ARG A 7 1.05 0.21 -7.29
CA ARG A 7 2.36 -0.30 -7.70
C ARG A 7 2.69 0.22 -9.10
N GLY A 8 3.73 1.04 -9.17
CA GLY A 8 4.32 1.49 -10.44
C GLY A 8 5.60 0.71 -10.74
N GLY A 9 5.85 0.41 -12.02
CA GLY A 9 7.14 -0.16 -12.45
C GLY A 9 7.15 -1.68 -12.69
N GLY A 10 6.04 -2.23 -13.20
CA GLY A 10 6.01 -3.58 -13.76
C GLY A 10 6.58 -3.67 -15.19
N PHE A 11 6.62 -4.88 -15.73
CA PHE A 11 6.96 -5.14 -17.15
C PHE A 11 6.07 -4.25 -18.04
N ALA A 12 6.66 -3.43 -18.91
CA ALA A 12 5.99 -2.46 -19.79
C ALA A 12 5.44 -1.15 -19.17
N GLY A 13 5.73 -0.83 -17.91
CA GLY A 13 5.34 0.46 -17.30
C GLY A 13 3.89 0.54 -16.83
N LEU A 14 3.23 -0.62 -16.67
CA LEU A 14 1.86 -0.72 -16.14
C LEU A 14 1.77 -0.23 -14.71
N VAL A 15 0.62 0.37 -14.37
CA VAL A 15 0.27 0.77 -13.01
C VAL A 15 -0.84 -0.14 -12.51
N THR A 16 -0.59 -0.84 -11.40
CA THR A 16 -1.61 -1.66 -10.74
C THR A 16 -2.07 -0.98 -9.48
N THR A 17 -3.37 -0.76 -9.35
CA THR A 17 -4.00 -0.27 -8.13
C THR A 17 -4.83 -1.38 -7.51
N THR A 18 -4.46 -1.80 -6.31
CA THR A 18 -5.20 -2.79 -5.52
C THR A 18 -5.82 -2.12 -4.30
N THR A 19 -7.10 -2.37 -4.05
CA THR A 19 -7.85 -1.75 -2.96
C THR A 19 -8.55 -2.81 -2.12
N ALA A 20 -8.49 -2.66 -0.80
CA ALA A 20 -9.24 -3.47 0.15
C ALA A 20 -9.98 -2.56 1.14
N ASP A 21 -11.30 -2.72 1.24
CA ASP A 21 -12.15 -1.97 2.17
C ASP A 21 -12.73 -2.90 3.22
N THR A 22 -12.40 -2.66 4.50
CA THR A 22 -12.96 -3.41 5.63
C THR A 22 -14.49 -3.46 5.70
N ALA A 23 -15.20 -2.53 5.05
CA ALA A 23 -16.66 -2.57 4.96
C ALA A 23 -17.18 -3.63 3.98
N SER A 24 -16.36 -4.03 3.01
CA SER A 24 -16.67 -5.02 1.98
C SER A 24 -16.02 -6.39 2.25
N LEU A 25 -15.15 -6.48 3.26
CA LEU A 25 -14.48 -7.71 3.68
C LEU A 25 -15.29 -8.45 4.76
N ASP A 26 -15.09 -9.76 4.83
CA ASP A 26 -15.56 -10.55 5.97
C ASP A 26 -14.94 -10.07 7.29
N PRO A 27 -15.62 -10.22 8.44
CA PRO A 27 -15.14 -9.67 9.71
C PRO A 27 -13.72 -10.12 10.10
N GLY A 28 -13.37 -11.38 9.83
CA GLY A 28 -12.03 -11.91 10.12
C GLY A 28 -10.94 -11.28 9.26
N ASP A 29 -11.23 -11.06 7.97
CA ASP A 29 -10.31 -10.39 7.05
C ASP A 29 -10.19 -8.90 7.36
N ALA A 30 -11.29 -8.26 7.73
CA ALA A 30 -11.30 -6.88 8.17
C ALA A 30 -10.46 -6.67 9.44
N GLU A 31 -10.49 -7.61 10.39
CA GLU A 31 -9.63 -7.58 11.59
C GLU A 31 -8.16 -7.81 11.23
N ALA A 32 -7.87 -8.80 10.37
CA ALA A 32 -6.51 -9.08 9.91
C ALA A 32 -5.90 -7.88 9.15
N LEU A 33 -6.69 -7.18 8.32
CA LEU A 33 -6.24 -5.97 7.64
C LEU A 33 -5.87 -4.88 8.66
N ARG A 34 -6.72 -4.63 9.67
CA ARG A 34 -6.45 -3.66 10.75
C ARG A 34 -5.18 -3.99 11.51
N ALA A 35 -4.98 -5.27 11.85
CA ALA A 35 -3.78 -5.73 12.55
C ALA A 35 -2.50 -5.53 11.74
N LYS A 36 -2.55 -5.70 10.41
CA LYS A 36 -1.41 -5.44 9.52
C LYS A 36 -1.12 -3.95 9.39
N VAL A 37 -2.14 -3.13 9.19
CA VAL A 37 -2.02 -1.66 9.15
C VAL A 37 -1.38 -1.13 10.44
N GLY A 38 -1.81 -1.62 11.62
CA GLY A 38 -1.25 -1.20 12.91
C GLY A 38 0.22 -1.60 13.15
N ARG A 39 0.80 -2.49 12.33
CA ARG A 39 2.23 -2.85 12.37
C ARG A 39 3.07 -2.01 11.41
N VAL A 40 2.44 -1.27 10.50
CA VAL A 40 3.13 -0.41 9.55
C VAL A 40 3.22 0.99 10.12
N ASP A 41 4.43 1.53 10.13
CA ASP A 41 4.67 2.91 10.52
C ASP A 41 4.38 3.84 9.33
N LEU A 42 3.12 4.21 9.16
CA LEU A 42 2.64 5.08 8.07
C LEU A 42 3.00 6.56 8.30
N THR A 43 3.48 6.90 9.50
CA THR A 43 3.87 8.26 9.88
C THR A 43 5.33 8.57 9.64
N ALA A 44 6.14 7.54 9.35
CA ALA A 44 7.54 7.72 9.05
C ALA A 44 7.67 8.59 7.78
N PRO A 45 8.43 9.69 7.81
CA PRO A 45 8.70 10.45 6.60
C PRO A 45 9.36 9.49 5.59
N PRO A 46 9.00 9.58 4.29
CA PRO A 46 9.73 8.82 3.28
C PRO A 46 11.22 9.11 3.48
N PRO A 47 12.10 8.08 3.47
CA PRO A 47 13.53 8.31 3.65
C PRO A 47 13.95 9.40 2.67
N ALA A 48 14.50 10.51 3.19
CA ALA A 48 14.79 11.69 2.39
C ALA A 48 15.54 11.28 1.13
N GLU A 49 14.91 11.52 -0.03
CA GLU A 49 15.45 11.19 -1.35
C GLU A 49 16.76 11.97 -1.53
N ARG A 50 17.90 11.32 -1.23
CA ARG A 50 19.21 11.85 -1.56
C ARG A 50 19.44 11.69 -3.05
N GLY A 51 18.93 12.65 -3.81
CA GLY A 51 19.33 12.88 -5.20
C GLY A 51 18.13 12.93 -6.14
N ALA A 52 17.68 14.14 -6.50
CA ALA A 52 16.78 14.33 -7.62
C ALA A 52 17.51 14.00 -8.93
N GLY A 53 17.38 12.74 -9.38
CA GLY A 53 17.65 12.31 -10.74
C GLY A 53 16.37 11.75 -11.38
N PRO A 54 16.27 11.64 -12.71
CA PRO A 54 15.05 11.17 -13.40
C PRO A 54 14.75 9.66 -13.25
N ALA A 55 15.21 9.03 -12.16
CA ALA A 55 15.06 7.59 -11.87
C ALA A 55 14.26 7.27 -10.60
N ASP A 56 13.88 8.29 -9.80
CA ASP A 56 13.19 8.10 -8.51
C ASP A 56 11.67 8.12 -8.64
N VAL A 57 11.10 7.25 -9.47
CA VAL A 57 9.65 7.01 -9.42
C VAL A 57 9.38 6.04 -8.26
N PRO A 58 8.57 6.41 -7.26
CA PRO A 58 8.24 5.50 -6.17
C PRO A 58 7.52 4.26 -6.73
N ALA A 59 8.12 3.09 -6.48
CA ALA A 59 7.57 1.82 -6.96
C ALA A 59 6.23 1.49 -6.28
N TYR A 60 6.02 1.98 -5.06
CA TYR A 60 4.79 1.76 -4.30
C TYR A 60 4.29 3.05 -3.66
N LYS A 61 2.98 3.26 -3.76
CA LYS A 61 2.23 4.24 -2.97
C LYS A 61 1.15 3.49 -2.20
N VAL A 62 1.18 3.58 -0.87
CA VAL A 62 0.19 2.98 0.02
C VAL A 62 -0.60 4.09 0.67
N THR A 63 -1.93 4.03 0.54
CA THR A 63 -2.87 4.98 1.12
C THR A 63 -3.77 4.23 2.09
N VAL A 64 -3.88 4.71 3.31
CA VAL A 64 -4.77 4.15 4.34
C VAL A 64 -5.73 5.23 4.79
N GLU A 65 -7.02 4.97 4.63
CA GLU A 65 -8.11 5.80 5.10
C GLU A 65 -8.77 5.12 6.30
N ASP A 66 -8.64 5.70 7.48
CA ASP A 66 -9.26 5.18 8.70
C ASP A 66 -9.83 6.31 9.56
N ASP A 67 -11.09 6.15 9.98
CA ASP A 67 -11.80 7.12 10.84
C ASP A 67 -11.68 8.59 10.36
N GLY A 68 -11.78 8.82 9.04
CA GLY A 68 -11.65 10.15 8.44
C GLY A 68 -10.22 10.70 8.36
N ARG A 69 -9.21 9.93 8.77
CA ARG A 69 -7.78 10.25 8.58
C ARG A 69 -7.26 9.53 7.36
N VAL A 70 -6.56 10.27 6.51
CA VAL A 70 -5.87 9.73 5.33
C VAL A 70 -4.37 9.79 5.59
N GLN A 71 -3.71 8.64 5.53
CA GLN A 71 -2.26 8.52 5.62
C GLN A 71 -1.73 7.97 4.30
N GLU A 72 -0.69 8.60 3.77
CA GLU A 72 -0.08 8.22 2.49
C GLU A 72 1.42 7.99 2.70
N LEU A 73 1.90 6.84 2.25
CA LEU A 73 3.31 6.46 2.27
C LEU A 73 3.77 6.13 0.85
N ARG A 74 4.86 6.75 0.41
CA ARG A 74 5.52 6.45 -0.88
C ARG A 74 6.89 5.86 -0.62
N VAL A 75 7.18 4.73 -1.24
CA VAL A 75 8.46 4.03 -1.08
C VAL A 75 8.89 3.37 -2.38
N SER A 76 10.21 3.28 -2.57
CA SER A 76 10.82 2.43 -3.58
C SER A 76 10.82 0.96 -3.15
N GLU A 77 11.11 0.06 -4.08
CA GLU A 77 11.15 -1.38 -3.80
C GLU A 77 12.22 -1.75 -2.74
N SER A 78 13.34 -1.00 -2.71
CA SER A 78 14.40 -1.13 -1.71
C SER A 78 14.02 -0.57 -0.33
N GLY A 79 13.03 0.34 -0.27
CA GLY A 79 12.52 0.92 0.97
C GLY A 79 11.41 0.11 1.65
N LEU A 80 10.96 -1.00 1.05
CA LEU A 80 9.90 -1.84 1.59
C LEU A 80 10.35 -2.60 2.85
N THR A 81 9.82 -2.22 4.01
CA THR A 81 10.00 -2.96 5.26
C THR A 81 9.23 -4.29 5.23
N PRO A 82 9.61 -5.30 6.05
CA PRO A 82 8.87 -6.56 6.12
C PRO A 82 7.37 -6.38 6.42
N ALA A 83 7.02 -5.45 7.32
CA ALA A 83 5.64 -5.16 7.67
C ALA A 83 4.86 -4.58 6.48
N LEU A 84 5.48 -3.69 5.69
CA LEU A 84 4.85 -3.09 4.52
C LEU A 84 4.67 -4.11 3.39
N ARG A 85 5.63 -5.02 3.20
CA ARG A 85 5.50 -6.14 2.24
C ARG A 85 4.36 -7.06 2.62
N ASP A 86 4.24 -7.40 3.90
CA ASP A 86 3.16 -8.24 4.43
C ASP A 86 1.78 -7.58 4.24
N LEU A 87 1.67 -6.26 4.45
CA LEU A 87 0.45 -5.50 4.17
C LEU A 87 0.10 -5.51 2.67
N ILE A 88 1.06 -5.17 1.80
CA ILE A 88 0.86 -5.13 0.34
C ILE A 88 0.43 -6.51 -0.18
N SER A 89 1.14 -7.56 0.24
CA SER A 89 0.81 -8.93 -0.16
C SER A 89 -0.57 -9.35 0.31
N TYR A 90 -0.97 -8.95 1.52
CA TYR A 90 -2.28 -9.30 2.04
C TYR A 90 -3.41 -8.56 1.31
N VAL A 91 -3.24 -7.27 1.02
CA VAL A 91 -4.23 -6.49 0.24
C VAL A 91 -4.46 -7.11 -1.14
N GLY A 92 -3.44 -7.68 -1.78
CA GLY A 92 -3.57 -8.40 -3.04
C GLY A 92 -4.08 -9.84 -2.95
N SER A 93 -4.19 -10.42 -1.75
CA SER A 93 -4.65 -11.80 -1.58
C SER A 93 -5.98 -11.91 -0.85
N VAL A 94 -6.45 -10.85 -0.19
CA VAL A 94 -7.66 -10.88 0.62
C VAL A 94 -8.89 -11.02 -0.29
N PRO A 95 -9.84 -11.94 -0.01
CA PRO A 95 -11.08 -12.04 -0.79
C PRO A 95 -11.85 -10.73 -0.77
N GLY A 96 -12.33 -10.27 -1.93
CA GLY A 96 -13.05 -9.00 -2.04
C GLY A 96 -12.17 -7.76 -2.26
N HIS A 97 -10.87 -7.93 -2.49
CA HIS A 97 -10.05 -6.85 -3.02
C HIS A 97 -10.45 -6.49 -4.45
N GLU A 98 -10.28 -5.22 -4.80
CA GLU A 98 -10.48 -4.71 -6.14
C GLU A 98 -9.11 -4.42 -6.76
N GLU A 99 -8.82 -5.01 -7.92
CA GLU A 99 -7.59 -4.73 -8.69
C GLU A 99 -7.93 -4.02 -9.99
N ARG A 100 -7.18 -2.95 -10.29
CA ARG A 100 -7.25 -2.21 -11.55
C ARG A 100 -5.85 -2.10 -12.16
N VAL A 101 -5.74 -2.36 -13.45
CA VAL A 101 -4.50 -2.20 -14.22
C VAL A 101 -4.71 -1.10 -15.26
N GLU A 102 -3.79 -0.14 -15.29
CA GLU A 102 -3.78 1.03 -16.19
C GLU A 102 -2.48 1.09 -17.00
#